data_AF-A0A8U0IK72-F1
#
_entry.id   AF-A0A8U0IK72-F1
#
_cell.length_a   1.000
_cell.length_b   1.000
_cell.length_c   1.000
_cell.angle_alpha   90.00
_cell.angle_beta   90.00
_cell.angle_gamma   90.00
#
_symmetry.space_group_name_H-M   'P 1'
#
loop_
_entity.id
_entity.type
_entity.pdbx_description
1 polymer ?
#
loop_
_entity_poly.entity_id
_entity_poly.type
_entity_poly.pdbx_seq_one_letter_code
_entity_poly.pdbx_strand_id
1 'polypeptide(L)' 'MTLVDTGTVGTTELLITLVAVALALLITFYIYRDADSRGSSHELAWGLGAFFGGPVVWILYYVVRDEVGRSESK' A
#
# COMPACT_ATOMS: atom_id res chain seq x y z
N MET A 1 -21.76 3.34 27.63
CA MET A 1 -20.52 3.38 26.83
C MET A 1 -20.50 2.12 25.99
N THR A 2 -20.98 2.24 24.76
CA THR A 2 -21.39 1.11 23.90
C THR A 2 -20.18 0.40 23.30
N LEU A 3 -20.17 -0.94 23.41
CA LEU A 3 -19.19 -1.90 22.87
C LEU A 3 -18.97 -1.85 21.34
N VAL A 4 -19.51 -0.85 20.65
CA VAL A 4 -19.48 -0.68 19.19
C VAL A 4 -18.24 0.12 18.75
N ASP A 5 -17.65 0.94 19.62
CA ASP A 5 -16.52 1.81 19.24
C ASP A 5 -15.17 1.08 19.08
N THR A 6 -15.05 -0.14 19.59
CA THR A 6 -13.79 -0.89 19.55
C THR A 6 -13.62 -1.74 18.28
N GLY A 7 -14.69 -2.00 17.53
CA GLY A 7 -14.68 -2.88 16.36
C GLY A 7 -14.41 -2.19 15.01
N THR A 8 -14.55 -0.86 14.94
CA THR A 8 -14.55 -0.10 13.68
C THR A 8 -13.18 0.46 13.30
N VAL A 9 -12.34 0.78 14.29
CA VAL A 9 -11.04 1.43 14.07
C VAL A 9 -10.11 0.48 13.30
N GLY A 10 -9.99 -0.79 13.72
CA GLY A 10 -9.15 -1.78 13.02
C GLY A 10 -9.71 -2.30 11.69
N THR A 11 -11.04 -2.41 11.54
CA THR A 11 -11.65 -2.94 10.31
C THR A 11 -11.57 -1.96 9.14
N THR A 12 -11.70 -0.66 9.42
CA THR A 12 -11.63 0.38 8.37
C THR A 12 -10.21 0.48 7.81
N GLU A 13 -9.20 0.49 8.70
CA GLU A 13 -7.78 0.52 8.32
C GLU A 13 -7.39 -0.73 7.52
N LEU A 14 -7.87 -1.91 7.94
CA LEU A 14 -7.67 -3.16 7.22
C LEU A 14 -8.29 -3.11 5.82
N LEU A 15 -9.51 -2.59 5.69
CA LEU A 15 -10.22 -2.48 4.42
C LEU A 15 -9.52 -1.52 3.46
N ILE A 16 -9.08 -0.36 3.96
CA ILE A 16 -8.28 0.60 3.20
C ILE A 16 -6.97 -0.05 2.72
N THR A 17 -6.29 -0.77 3.62
CA THR A 17 -5.03 -1.47 3.28
C THR A 17 -5.26 -2.53 2.21
N LEU A 18 -6.32 -3.33 2.33
CA LEU A 18 -6.69 -4.35 1.33
C LEU A 18 -6.96 -3.73 -0.04
N VAL A 19 -7.73 -2.64 -0.09
CA VAL A 19 -8.01 -1.92 -1.35
C VAL A 19 -6.73 -1.36 -1.94
N ALA A 20 -5.85 -0.77 -1.13
CA ALA A 20 -4.57 -0.25 -1.60
C ALA A 20 -3.67 -1.36 -2.18
N VAL A 21 -3.58 -2.50 -1.51
CA VAL A 21 -2.83 -3.68 -2.00
C VAL A 21 -3.43 -4.22 -3.29
N ALA A 22 -4.76 -4.34 -3.39
CA ALA A 22 -5.43 -4.82 -4.59
C ALA A 22 -5.16 -3.89 -5.79
N LEU A 23 -5.21 -2.57 -5.58
CA LEU A 23 -4.89 -1.58 -6.61
C LEU A 23 -3.42 -1.66 -7.04
N ALA A 24 -2.50 -1.81 -6.09
CA ALA A 24 -1.08 -1.97 -6.40
C ALA A 24 -0.83 -3.22 -7.25
N LEU A 25 -1.43 -4.36 -6.90
CA LEU A 25 -1.34 -5.59 -7.68
C LEU A 25 -1.93 -5.42 -9.09
N LEU A 26 -3.06 -4.72 -9.22
CA LEU A 26 -3.68 -4.45 -10.51
C LEU A 26 -2.75 -3.60 -11.41
N ILE A 27 -2.19 -2.53 -10.86
CA ILE A 27 -1.25 -1.64 -11.56
C ILE A 27 0.01 -2.41 -11.98
N THR A 28 0.59 -3.18 -11.07
CA THR A 28 1.75 -4.06 -11.36
C THR A 28 1.45 -5.03 -12.50
N PHE A 29 0.28 -5.69 -12.47
CA PHE A 29 -0.13 -6.63 -13.51
C PHE A 29 -0.24 -5.95 -14.88
N TYR A 30 -0.86 -4.76 -14.95
CA TYR A 30 -0.95 -4.00 -16.20
C TYR A 30 0.41 -3.58 -16.74
N ILE A 31 1.31 -3.10 -15.88
CA ILE A 31 2.66 -2.68 -16.27
C ILE A 31 3.48 -3.87 -16.76
N TYR A 32 3.42 -5.00 -16.05
CA TYR A 32 4.07 -6.24 -16.49
C TYR A 32 3.56 -6.67 -17.87
N ARG A 33 2.23 -6.72 -18.06
CA ARG A 33 1.62 -7.14 -19.31
C ARG A 33 1.93 -6.17 -20.46
N ASP A 34 1.95 -4.86 -20.21
CA ASP A 34 2.33 -3.87 -21.23
C ASP A 34 3.80 -4.05 -21.62
N ALA A 35 4.71 -4.22 -20.65
CA ALA A 35 6.13 -4.45 -20.90
C ALA A 35 6.39 -5.75 -21.68
N ASP A 36 5.71 -6.84 -21.31
CA ASP A 36 5.74 -8.13 -22.01
C ASP A 36 5.23 -7.98 -23.45
N SER A 37 4.09 -7.31 -23.64
CA SER A 37 3.51 -7.08 -24.98
C SER A 37 4.41 -6.27 -25.91
N ARG A 38 5.33 -5.47 -25.36
CA ARG A 38 6.31 -4.67 -26.10
C ARG A 38 7.64 -5.40 -26.31
N GLY A 39 7.79 -6.63 -25.83
CA GLY A 39 9.02 -7.41 -25.92
C GLY A 39 10.16 -6.82 -25.08
N SER A 40 9.85 -6.19 -23.94
CA SER A 40 10.88 -5.80 -22.99
C SER A 40 11.63 -7.03 -22.50
N SER A 41 12.91 -6.89 -22.19
CA SER A 41 13.70 -7.91 -21.49
C SER A 41 13.72 -7.73 -19.96
N HIS A 42 12.99 -6.71 -19.49
CA HIS A 42 12.98 -6.27 -18.09
C HIS A 42 11.55 -6.14 -17.55
N GLU A 43 10.58 -6.86 -18.12
CA GLU A 43 9.17 -6.83 -17.74
C GLU A 43 8.96 -7.10 -16.24
N LEU A 44 9.78 -8.00 -15.66
CA LEU A 44 9.78 -8.25 -14.21
C LEU A 44 10.30 -7.07 -13.39
N ALA A 45 11.33 -6.36 -13.86
CA ALA A 45 11.87 -5.20 -13.16
C ALA A 45 10.84 -4.05 -13.12
N TRP A 46 10.10 -3.85 -14.21
CA TRP A 46 9.01 -2.89 -14.27
C TRP A 46 7.85 -3.25 -13.33
N GLY A 47 7.44 -4.53 -13.34
CA GLY A 47 6.39 -5.03 -12.43
C GLY A 47 6.78 -4.90 -10.95
N LEU A 48 8.00 -5.31 -10.59
CA LEU A 48 8.53 -5.20 -9.22
C LEU A 48 8.68 -3.74 -8.80
N GLY A 49 9.20 -2.86 -9.66
CA GLY A 49 9.32 -1.44 -9.38
C GLY A 49 7.96 -0.78 -9.10
N ALA A 50 6.96 -1.11 -9.91
CA ALA A 50 5.59 -0.66 -9.69
C ALA A 50 5.00 -1.22 -8.39
N PHE A 51 5.29 -2.48 -8.07
CA PHE A 51 4.77 -3.14 -6.87
C PHE A 51 5.37 -2.54 -5.60
N PHE A 52 6.68 -2.31 -5.54
CA PHE A 52 7.36 -1.84 -4.34
C PHE A 52 7.26 -0.32 -4.11
N GLY A 53 6.96 0.47 -5.13
CA GLY A 53 6.80 1.92 -4.99
C GLY A 53 5.72 2.30 -3.96
N GLY A 54 4.56 1.63 -4.00
CA GLY A 54 3.44 1.88 -3.07
C GLY A 54 3.73 1.49 -1.61
N PRO A 55 4.15 0.23 -1.34
CA PRO A 55 4.52 -0.24 -0.01
C PRO A 55 5.60 0.60 0.67
N VAL A 56 6.62 1.07 -0.07
CA VAL A 56 7.66 1.95 0.49
C VAL A 56 7.05 3.24 1.02
N VAL A 57 6.20 3.91 0.25
CA VAL A 57 5.50 5.13 0.68
C VAL A 57 4.58 4.84 1.87
N TRP A 58 3.90 3.69 1.87
CA TRP A 58 3.00 3.28 2.94
C TRP A 58 3.73 3.02 4.27
N ILE A 59 4.88 2.34 4.23
CA ILE A 59 5.74 2.12 5.39
C ILE A 59 6.23 3.47 5.94
N LEU A 60 6.73 4.35 5.07
CA LEU A 60 7.18 5.68 5.48
C LEU A 60 6.04 6.50 6.10
N TYR A 61 4.82 6.40 5.57
CA TYR A 61 3.65 7.05 6.15
C TYR A 61 3.40 6.58 7.59
N TYR A 62 3.44 5.27 7.86
CA TYR A 62 3.26 4.78 9.23
C TYR A 62 4.38 5.20 10.17
N VAL A 63 5.63 5.14 9.71
CA VAL A 63 6.77 5.62 10.50
C VAL A 63 6.58 7.09 10.89
N VAL A 64 6.27 7.96 9.92
CA VAL A 64 6.04 9.39 10.16
C VAL A 64 4.82 9.60 11.06
N ARG A 65 3.73 8.88 10.83
CA ARG A 65 2.51 8.96 11.65
C ARG A 65 2.81 8.64 13.11
N ASP A 66 3.59 7.59 13.35
CA ASP A 66 3.92 7.14 14.70
C ASP A 66 4.94 8.07 15.38
N GLU A 67 5.89 8.65 14.62
CA GLU A 67 6.80 9.70 15.11
C GLU A 67 6.04 10.96 15.55
N VAL A 68 5.17 11.49 14.70
CA VAL A 68 4.38 12.70 14.98
C VAL A 68 3.37 12.43 16.11
N GLY A 69 2.69 11.29 16.10
CA GLY A 69 1.72 10.93 17.13
C GLY A 69 2.33 10.80 18.53
N ARG A 70 3.61 10.39 18.65
CA ARG A 70 4.34 10.40 19.93
C ARG A 70 4.80 11.79 20.35
N SER A 71 5.02 12.70 19.40
CA SER A 71 5.45 14.07 19.68
C SER A 71 4.33 14.95 20.26
N GLU A 72 3.09 14.73 19.82
CA GLU A 72 1.88 15.41 20.35
C GLU A 72 1.48 14.93 21.76
N SER A 73 1.99 13.76 22.21
CA SER A 73 1.70 13.18 23.53
C SER A 73 2.62 13.70 24.64
N LYS A 74 3.56 14.61 24.36
CA LYS A 74 4.60 15.07 25.29
C LYS A 74 4.44 16.55 25.63
#